data_AF-A0AAE0X7M5-F1
#
_entry.id   AF-A0AAE0X7M5-F1
#
_cell.length_a   1.000
_cell.length_b   1.000
_cell.length_c   1.000
_cell.angle_alpha   90.00
_cell.angle_beta   90.00
_cell.angle_gamma   90.00
#
_symmetry.space_group_name_H-M   'P 1'
#
loop_
_entity.id
_entity.type
_entity.pdbx_description
1 polymer ?
#
loop_
_entity_poly.entity_id
_entity_poly.type
_entity_poly.pdbx_seq_one_letter_code
_entity_poly.pdbx_strand_id
1 'polypeptide(L)'
;MARTALLLGLVASIFFQTALAGLYGESNLNHTCAIVKNELSCSANAVPGLVDSCCVETFGGLVLATQFWSTWTGLESEGQLLPKNSWTLHGLWPDFCNGSYTQYCDLSRQYDPEPSPKTTTGTPSGTPVPPYTGPGIGTFLATFGKFDLLAWMNKYWIAQAQPNQDFWGHEFSKHATCFSTFDTECYGPSYQPHEEVVDFFTTAITFFQRLPTFAWLAADGIRPSNTTSYTLSKIQASLTAHHGGLPFVGCTGPRYNATAAGKGSLDNGFTQFSEVWYYYHVAGRPQRADGVPVDTGSYRTNCAKAEGAVWYYQRARGSETCVR
;
A
#
# COMPACT_ATOMS: atom_id res chain seq x y z
N MET A 1 -61.29 20.17 44.92
CA MET A 1 -60.60 19.05 44.26
C MET A 1 -60.54 19.36 42.77
N ALA A 2 -59.46 19.99 42.29
CA ALA A 2 -59.24 20.25 40.88
C ALA A 2 -58.21 19.23 40.37
N ARG A 3 -58.59 18.38 39.41
CA ARG A 3 -57.69 17.42 38.76
C ARG A 3 -57.05 18.10 37.56
N THR A 4 -55.76 18.42 37.67
CA THR A 4 -54.93 18.88 36.56
C THR A 4 -54.49 17.66 35.76
N ALA A 5 -54.97 17.51 34.52
CA ALA A 5 -54.50 16.50 33.60
C ALA A 5 -53.20 16.98 32.95
N LEU A 6 -52.10 16.25 33.18
CA LEU A 6 -50.81 16.48 32.55
C LEU A 6 -50.80 15.73 31.20
N LEU A 7 -50.92 16.45 30.08
CA LEU A 7 -50.65 15.90 28.76
C LEU A 7 -49.13 15.79 28.59
N LEU A 8 -48.60 14.56 28.65
CA LEU A 8 -47.26 14.27 28.14
C LEU A 8 -47.31 14.21 26.61
N GLY A 9 -46.84 15.28 25.96
CA GLY A 9 -46.54 15.27 24.54
C GLY A 9 -45.30 14.41 24.27
N LEU A 10 -45.47 13.29 23.57
CA LEU A 10 -44.35 12.55 22.99
C LEU A 10 -43.75 13.41 21.87
N VAL A 11 -42.61 14.02 22.13
CA VAL A 11 -41.77 14.58 21.07
C VAL A 11 -41.04 13.40 20.44
N ALA A 12 -41.54 12.91 19.30
CA ALA A 12 -40.81 11.97 18.47
C ALA A 12 -39.65 12.73 17.82
N SER A 13 -38.46 12.63 18.40
CA SER A 13 -37.22 13.08 17.77
C SER A 13 -36.97 12.22 16.54
N ILE A 14 -37.34 12.75 15.36
CA ILE A 14 -36.93 12.19 14.08
C ILE A 14 -35.44 12.47 13.96
N PHE A 15 -34.61 11.51 14.38
CA PHE A 15 -33.21 11.47 13.97
C PHE A 15 -33.21 11.19 12.47
N PHE A 16 -33.05 12.24 11.68
CA PHE A 16 -32.53 12.08 10.33
C PHE A 16 -31.08 11.61 10.48
N GLN A 17 -30.89 10.29 10.55
CA GLN A 17 -29.63 9.70 10.13
C GLN A 17 -29.52 10.05 8.65
N THR A 18 -28.80 11.12 8.35
CA THR A 18 -28.15 11.22 7.06
C THR A 18 -27.19 10.04 7.03
N ALA A 19 -27.63 8.92 6.45
CA ALA A 19 -26.71 7.90 5.99
C ALA A 19 -25.80 8.64 5.01
N LEU A 20 -24.60 9.02 5.48
CA LEU A 20 -23.51 9.25 4.56
C LEU A 20 -23.38 7.89 3.88
N ALA A 21 -23.82 7.83 2.62
CA ALA A 21 -23.52 6.67 1.81
C ALA A 21 -22.00 6.65 1.71
N GLY A 22 -21.38 5.50 2.03
CA GLY A 22 -19.95 5.29 1.84
C GLY A 22 -19.55 5.60 0.40
N LEU A 23 -18.24 5.69 0.16
CA LEU A 23 -17.71 6.08 -1.15
C LEU A 23 -18.28 5.23 -2.29
N TYR A 24 -18.58 3.95 -2.03
CA TYR A 24 -19.14 3.02 -3.02
C TYR A 24 -20.59 2.61 -2.72
N GLY A 25 -21.28 3.35 -1.85
CA GLY A 25 -22.69 3.13 -1.51
C GLY A 25 -22.91 2.01 -0.49
N GLU A 26 -21.89 1.66 0.29
CA GLU A 26 -21.99 0.73 1.40
C GLU A 26 -22.96 1.27 2.47
N SER A 27 -23.70 0.34 3.08
CA SER A 27 -24.48 0.65 4.29
C SER A 27 -23.58 0.48 5.52
N ASN A 28 -23.95 1.02 6.66
CA ASN A 28 -23.23 0.70 7.90
C ASN A 28 -23.77 -0.56 8.61
N LEU A 29 -24.46 -1.46 7.89
CA LEU A 29 -25.13 -2.63 8.47
C LEU A 29 -24.90 -3.88 7.61
N ASN A 30 -25.04 -5.06 8.23
CA ASN A 30 -25.13 -6.36 7.55
C ASN A 30 -23.86 -6.86 6.80
N HIS A 31 -22.66 -6.46 7.22
CA HIS A 31 -21.38 -6.89 6.61
C HIS A 31 -20.72 -8.11 7.29
N THR A 32 -21.48 -9.17 7.56
CA THR A 32 -20.93 -10.38 8.22
C THR A 32 -20.16 -11.24 7.21
N CYS A 33 -18.90 -10.88 6.93
CA CYS A 33 -18.11 -11.55 5.89
C CYS A 33 -17.84 -13.04 6.12
N ALA A 34 -18.02 -13.55 7.36
CA ALA A 34 -17.89 -14.97 7.67
C ALA A 34 -18.95 -15.85 6.98
N ILE A 35 -20.10 -15.28 6.61
CA ILE A 35 -21.19 -15.99 5.92
C ILE A 35 -21.33 -15.58 4.44
N VAL A 36 -20.47 -14.69 3.96
CA VAL A 36 -20.40 -14.27 2.56
C VAL A 36 -19.39 -15.15 1.83
N LYS A 37 -19.74 -15.57 0.61
CA LYS A 37 -18.80 -16.32 -0.23
C LYS A 37 -17.66 -15.39 -0.66
N ASN A 38 -16.42 -15.87 -0.46
CA ASN A 38 -15.23 -15.14 -0.89
C ASN A 38 -15.08 -15.33 -2.40
N GLU A 39 -15.55 -14.37 -3.18
CA GLU A 39 -15.29 -14.32 -4.60
C GLU A 39 -13.88 -13.76 -4.86
N LEU A 40 -13.22 -14.26 -5.90
CA LEU A 40 -11.92 -13.75 -6.31
C LEU A 40 -12.11 -12.37 -6.96
N SER A 41 -11.35 -11.38 -6.51
CA SER A 41 -11.32 -10.05 -7.14
C SER A 41 -10.94 -10.16 -8.62
N CYS A 42 -11.41 -9.22 -9.44
CA CYS A 42 -11.25 -9.26 -10.91
C CYS A 42 -11.85 -10.47 -11.63
N SER A 43 -12.64 -11.29 -10.93
CA SER A 43 -13.46 -12.33 -11.55
C SER A 43 -14.84 -11.82 -11.97
N ALA A 44 -15.56 -12.59 -12.79
CA ALA A 44 -16.92 -12.28 -13.21
C ALA A 44 -17.93 -12.23 -12.04
N ASN A 45 -17.57 -12.74 -10.85
CA ASN A 45 -18.44 -12.74 -9.67
C ASN A 45 -18.17 -11.55 -8.72
N ALA A 46 -17.01 -10.90 -8.82
CA ALA A 46 -16.64 -9.76 -7.98
C ALA A 46 -17.08 -8.44 -8.63
N VAL A 47 -18.40 -8.25 -8.75
CA VAL A 47 -19.01 -7.09 -9.42
C VAL A 47 -19.76 -6.22 -8.40
N PRO A 48 -19.53 -4.90 -8.37
CA PRO A 48 -20.29 -3.99 -7.50
C PRO A 48 -21.80 -4.19 -7.66
N GLY A 49 -22.52 -4.33 -6.55
CA GLY A 49 -23.97 -4.56 -6.51
C GLY A 49 -24.41 -6.03 -6.65
N LEU A 50 -23.51 -6.95 -7.04
CA LEU A 50 -23.76 -8.39 -6.97
C LEU A 50 -23.16 -9.04 -5.72
N VAL A 51 -22.14 -8.41 -5.15
CA VAL A 51 -21.49 -8.82 -3.90
C VAL A 51 -21.48 -7.65 -2.93
N ASP A 52 -21.27 -7.99 -1.66
CA ASP A 52 -21.00 -7.03 -0.60
C ASP A 52 -19.55 -6.54 -0.72
N SER A 53 -19.36 -5.28 -1.11
CA SER A 53 -18.05 -4.64 -1.31
C SER A 53 -17.21 -4.51 -0.03
N CYS A 54 -17.82 -4.67 1.15
CA CYS A 54 -17.10 -4.79 2.42
C CYS A 54 -16.45 -6.17 2.62
N CYS A 55 -16.95 -7.19 1.91
CA CYS A 55 -16.52 -8.58 2.05
C CYS A 55 -15.80 -9.12 0.81
N VAL A 56 -15.93 -8.46 -0.34
CA VAL A 56 -15.26 -8.78 -1.60
C VAL A 56 -14.71 -7.49 -2.18
N GLU A 57 -13.42 -7.45 -2.50
CA GLU A 57 -12.83 -6.29 -3.17
C GLU A 57 -13.27 -6.22 -4.64
N THR A 58 -13.99 -5.16 -5.01
CA THR A 58 -14.60 -5.01 -6.33
C THR A 58 -14.08 -3.83 -7.14
N PHE A 59 -13.40 -2.86 -6.52
CA PHE A 59 -12.90 -1.66 -7.22
C PHE A 59 -11.39 -1.73 -7.41
N GLY A 60 -10.66 -2.09 -6.36
CA GLY A 60 -9.20 -2.24 -6.31
C GLY A 60 -8.71 -3.67 -6.46
N GLY A 61 -9.35 -4.46 -7.34
CA GLY A 61 -9.20 -5.91 -7.35
C GLY A 61 -7.83 -6.44 -7.79
N LEU A 62 -6.98 -5.62 -8.39
CA LEU A 62 -5.58 -5.95 -8.65
C LEU A 62 -4.74 -5.36 -7.53
N VAL A 63 -4.39 -6.18 -6.55
CA VAL A 63 -3.70 -5.73 -5.32
C VAL A 63 -2.19 -5.82 -5.51
N LEU A 64 -1.49 -4.72 -5.29
CA LEU A 64 -0.03 -4.65 -5.38
C LEU A 64 0.57 -4.57 -3.97
N ALA A 65 1.40 -5.54 -3.60
CA ALA A 65 2.26 -5.45 -2.43
C ALA A 65 3.65 -4.95 -2.87
N THR A 66 4.02 -3.74 -2.46
CA THR A 66 5.20 -3.04 -2.99
C THR A 66 6.31 -2.93 -1.95
N GLN A 67 7.55 -3.01 -2.40
CA GLN A 67 8.73 -3.00 -1.54
C GLN A 67 9.84 -2.10 -2.08
N PHE A 68 10.61 -1.53 -1.15
CA PHE A 68 11.80 -0.74 -1.44
C PHE A 68 13.09 -1.46 -1.08
N TRP A 69 14.11 -1.21 -1.90
CA TRP A 69 15.50 -1.32 -1.53
C TRP A 69 16.14 0.07 -1.54
N SER A 70 16.03 0.74 -0.39
CA SER A 70 16.76 1.99 -0.13
C SER A 70 18.18 1.68 0.34
N THR A 71 19.14 2.51 -0.07
CA THR A 71 20.53 2.43 0.42
C THR A 71 20.82 3.44 1.54
N TRP A 72 19.93 4.42 1.76
CA TRP A 72 20.00 5.47 2.78
C TRP A 72 18.58 5.96 3.10
N THR A 73 18.41 6.63 4.24
CA THR A 73 17.12 7.20 4.68
C THR A 73 17.10 8.72 4.66
N GLY A 74 18.23 9.38 4.91
CA GLY A 74 18.33 10.84 5.00
C GLY A 74 18.04 11.37 6.39
N LEU A 75 17.56 10.49 7.28
CA LEU A 75 17.26 10.75 8.68
C LEU A 75 18.04 9.79 9.59
N GLU A 76 19.21 9.31 9.13
CA GLU A 76 20.06 8.42 9.93
C GLU A 76 20.47 9.05 11.27
N SER A 77 20.68 10.38 11.31
CA SER A 77 20.99 11.12 12.53
C SER A 77 19.84 11.14 13.55
N GLU A 78 18.62 10.88 13.10
CA GLU A 78 17.41 10.78 13.92
C GLU A 78 17.09 9.33 14.30
N GLY A 79 17.91 8.37 13.87
CA GLY A 79 17.75 6.96 14.17
C GLY A 79 16.82 6.20 13.22
N GLN A 80 16.32 6.85 12.15
CA GLN A 80 15.60 6.16 11.08
C GLN A 80 16.59 5.36 10.23
N LEU A 81 16.68 4.07 10.51
CA LEU A 81 17.66 3.16 9.92
C LEU A 81 16.97 2.00 9.19
N LEU A 82 17.66 1.45 8.20
CA LEU A 82 17.14 0.36 7.39
C LEU A 82 17.48 -1.01 8.02
N PRO A 83 16.56 -1.99 7.95
CA PRO A 83 16.77 -3.31 8.55
C PRO A 83 17.75 -4.13 7.70
N LYS A 84 18.85 -4.60 8.29
CA LYS A 84 19.82 -5.47 7.60
C LYS A 84 19.13 -6.70 6.98
N ASN A 85 19.61 -7.11 5.80
CA ASN A 85 19.16 -8.32 5.12
C ASN A 85 17.64 -8.36 4.86
N SER A 86 17.00 -7.21 4.71
CA SER A 86 15.57 -7.11 4.43
C SER A 86 15.30 -5.96 3.49
N TRP A 87 14.38 -6.17 2.55
CA TRP A 87 13.69 -5.07 1.88
C TRP A 87 12.76 -4.37 2.90
N THR A 88 12.26 -3.19 2.56
CA THR A 88 11.28 -2.45 3.38
C THR A 88 9.94 -2.37 2.66
N LEU A 89 8.86 -2.26 3.42
CA LEU A 89 7.52 -2.05 2.88
C LEU A 89 7.44 -0.67 2.22
N HIS A 90 6.92 -0.62 1.00
CA HIS A 90 6.51 0.62 0.34
C HIS A 90 5.03 0.84 0.61
N GLY A 91 4.16 -0.09 0.18
CA GLY A 91 2.73 0.01 0.43
C GLY A 91 1.92 -1.21 -0.05
N LEU A 92 0.60 -1.04 0.02
CA LEU A 92 -0.40 -1.98 -0.50
C LEU A 92 -1.39 -1.18 -1.34
N TRP A 93 -1.45 -1.42 -2.65
CA TRP A 93 -2.17 -0.55 -3.58
C TRP A 93 -3.32 -1.27 -4.28
N PRO A 94 -4.49 -0.61 -4.41
CA PRO A 94 -5.61 -1.10 -5.19
C PRO A 94 -5.56 -0.57 -6.63
N ASP A 95 -5.14 -1.41 -7.57
CA ASP A 95 -5.29 -1.12 -9.00
C ASP A 95 -6.64 -1.68 -9.50
N PHE A 96 -7.18 -1.04 -10.53
CA PHE A 96 -8.27 -1.62 -11.30
C PHE A 96 -7.78 -2.88 -12.03
N CYS A 97 -8.71 -3.78 -12.34
CA CYS A 97 -8.40 -5.05 -13.01
C CYS A 97 -7.78 -4.91 -14.41
N ASN A 98 -7.87 -3.73 -15.02
CA ASN A 98 -7.24 -3.41 -16.30
C ASN A 98 -5.80 -2.85 -16.15
N GLY A 99 -5.29 -2.71 -14.91
CA GLY A 99 -3.97 -2.16 -14.59
C GLY A 99 -3.88 -0.63 -14.57
N SER A 100 -4.98 0.08 -14.82
CA SER A 100 -5.09 1.50 -14.41
C SER A 100 -5.37 1.59 -12.92
N TYR A 101 -5.21 2.77 -12.32
CA TYR A 101 -5.40 2.97 -10.89
C TYR A 101 -6.12 4.27 -10.59
N THR A 102 -6.65 4.36 -9.38
CA THR A 102 -7.21 5.56 -8.78
C THR A 102 -6.38 5.96 -7.56
N GLN A 103 -6.60 7.16 -7.04
CA GLN A 103 -5.84 7.69 -5.92
C GLN A 103 -6.61 8.76 -5.15
N TYR A 104 -6.36 8.85 -3.85
CA TYR A 104 -7.03 9.81 -2.96
C TYR A 104 -8.55 9.77 -3.10
N CYS A 105 -9.12 8.57 -2.99
CA CYS A 105 -10.53 8.33 -3.33
C CYS A 105 -11.51 8.89 -2.31
N ASP A 106 -11.09 9.05 -1.05
CA ASP A 106 -11.85 9.71 0.00
C ASP A 106 -11.00 10.76 0.72
N LEU A 107 -11.29 12.04 0.44
CA LEU A 107 -10.58 13.17 1.05
C LEU A 107 -11.02 13.46 2.49
N SER A 108 -12.13 12.89 2.95
CA SER A 108 -12.58 13.05 4.35
C SER A 108 -11.76 12.22 5.33
N ARG A 109 -11.05 11.20 4.82
CA ARG A 109 -10.16 10.28 5.56
C ARG A 109 -8.70 10.39 5.12
N GLN A 110 -8.29 11.58 4.69
CA GLN A 110 -6.94 11.87 4.20
C GLN A 110 -6.05 12.43 5.33
N TYR A 111 -4.82 11.92 5.44
CA TYR A 111 -3.81 12.23 6.46
C TYR A 111 -2.40 12.55 5.90
N ASP A 112 -2.26 12.72 4.59
CA ASP A 112 -1.03 13.05 3.86
C ASP A 112 -0.67 14.55 4.00
N PRO A 113 0.44 14.89 4.68
CA PRO A 113 0.89 16.28 4.83
C PRO A 113 1.55 16.86 3.57
N GLU A 114 2.00 16.02 2.63
CA GLU A 114 2.61 16.46 1.37
C GLU A 114 2.06 15.67 0.15
N PRO A 115 0.81 15.93 -0.28
CA PRO A 115 0.18 15.20 -1.36
C PRO A 115 0.97 15.20 -2.67
N SER A 116 1.29 14.01 -3.17
CA SER A 116 2.04 13.80 -4.41
C SER A 116 1.47 12.63 -5.25
N PRO A 117 0.72 12.93 -6.32
CA PRO A 117 0.45 14.25 -6.89
C PRO A 117 -0.65 15.03 -6.13
N LYS A 118 -0.75 16.34 -6.39
CA LYS A 118 -1.64 17.28 -5.68
C LYS A 118 -3.13 17.22 -6.09
N THR A 119 -3.52 16.24 -6.91
CA THR A 119 -4.90 16.07 -7.37
C THR A 119 -5.30 14.59 -7.38
N THR A 120 -6.59 14.30 -7.26
CA THR A 120 -7.14 12.91 -7.23
C THR A 120 -6.97 12.12 -8.53
N THR A 121 -6.49 12.76 -9.61
CA THR A 121 -6.22 12.08 -10.89
C THR A 121 -4.77 12.22 -11.33
N GLY A 122 -3.94 12.91 -10.53
CA GLY A 122 -2.58 13.30 -10.92
C GLY A 122 -2.50 14.28 -12.10
N THR A 123 -3.63 14.79 -12.58
CA THR A 123 -3.71 15.77 -13.66
C THR A 123 -4.43 17.04 -13.20
N PRO A 124 -4.32 18.16 -13.93
CA PRO A 124 -5.01 19.40 -13.57
C PRO A 124 -6.54 19.32 -13.53
N SER A 125 -7.16 18.27 -14.09
CA SER A 125 -8.62 18.08 -14.04
C SER A 125 -9.10 17.38 -12.77
N GLY A 126 -8.20 16.78 -11.98
CA GLY A 126 -8.54 16.13 -10.72
C GLY A 126 -8.88 17.13 -9.62
N THR A 127 -9.64 16.67 -8.63
CA THR A 127 -9.94 17.45 -7.43
C THR A 127 -8.64 17.74 -6.66
N PRO A 128 -8.37 18.98 -6.24
CA PRO A 128 -7.20 19.28 -5.42
C PRO A 128 -7.19 18.49 -4.10
N VAL A 129 -6.04 17.93 -3.74
CA VAL A 129 -5.82 17.24 -2.46
C VAL A 129 -5.15 18.24 -1.51
N PRO A 130 -5.85 18.74 -0.48
CA PRO A 130 -5.26 19.67 0.46
C PRO A 130 -4.26 18.96 1.38
N PRO A 131 -3.10 19.58 1.69
CA PRO A 131 -2.18 19.09 2.71
C PRO A 131 -2.88 18.90 4.06
N TYR A 132 -2.67 17.76 4.68
CA TYR A 132 -3.16 17.48 6.02
C TYR A 132 -2.32 18.23 7.07
N THR A 133 -2.99 18.83 8.07
CA THR A 133 -2.36 19.64 9.13
C THR A 133 -2.60 19.11 10.54
N GLY A 134 -3.23 17.94 10.66
CA GLY A 134 -3.50 17.31 11.95
C GLY A 134 -2.33 16.46 12.48
N PRO A 135 -2.55 15.64 13.52
CA PRO A 135 -1.51 14.78 14.09
C PRO A 135 -1.08 13.67 13.12
N GLY A 136 0.20 13.29 13.14
CA GLY A 136 0.70 12.21 12.27
C GLY A 136 -0.06 10.89 12.43
N ILE A 137 -0.25 10.17 11.34
CA ILE A 137 -1.18 9.01 11.26
C ILE A 137 -0.87 7.89 12.27
N GLY A 138 0.39 7.69 12.63
CA GLY A 138 0.82 6.70 13.62
C GLY A 138 0.43 7.05 15.06
N THR A 139 0.00 8.28 15.33
CA THR A 139 -0.62 8.63 16.63
C THR A 139 -1.96 7.92 16.81
N PHE A 140 -2.67 7.60 15.73
CA PHE A 140 -3.94 6.87 15.77
C PHE A 140 -3.76 5.43 16.25
N LEU A 141 -2.60 4.83 16.06
CA LEU A 141 -2.32 3.46 16.51
C LEU A 141 -2.29 3.38 18.05
N ALA A 142 -1.88 4.46 18.71
CA ALA A 142 -1.77 4.52 20.16
C ALA A 142 -3.15 4.48 20.85
N THR A 143 -4.20 5.04 20.23
CA THR A 143 -5.56 5.00 20.80
C THR A 143 -6.13 3.58 20.85
N PHE A 144 -5.65 2.69 19.98
CA PHE A 144 -5.97 1.26 19.97
C PHE A 144 -4.95 0.40 20.75
N GLY A 145 -3.97 1.02 21.42
CA GLY A 145 -2.91 0.31 22.15
C GLY A 145 -1.93 -0.46 21.26
N LYS A 146 -1.85 -0.16 19.96
CA LYS A 146 -1.04 -0.87 18.96
C LYS A 146 0.40 -0.35 18.90
N PHE A 147 1.07 -0.33 20.05
CA PHE A 147 2.45 0.17 20.17
C PHE A 147 3.48 -0.75 19.51
N ASP A 148 3.24 -2.06 19.52
CA ASP A 148 4.04 -3.07 18.84
C ASP A 148 3.99 -2.93 17.31
N LEU A 149 2.79 -2.68 16.76
CA LEU A 149 2.58 -2.36 15.35
C LEU A 149 3.37 -1.11 14.95
N LEU A 150 3.25 -0.01 15.71
CA LEU A 150 4.00 1.22 15.46
C LEU A 150 5.52 1.00 15.51
N ALA A 151 6.01 0.20 16.47
CA ALA A 151 7.43 -0.14 16.56
C ALA A 151 7.88 -0.99 15.36
N TRP A 152 7.04 -1.91 14.88
CA TRP A 152 7.32 -2.70 13.69
C TRP A 152 7.40 -1.82 12.44
N MET A 153 6.43 -0.90 12.26
CA MET A 153 6.41 0.02 11.11
C MET A 153 7.65 0.92 11.10
N ASN A 154 8.07 1.46 12.25
CA ASN A 154 9.31 2.23 12.37
C ASN A 154 10.59 1.44 12.07
N LYS A 155 10.51 0.11 11.95
CA LYS A 155 11.66 -0.76 11.63
C LYS A 155 11.65 -1.24 10.18
N TYR A 156 10.48 -1.40 9.57
CA TYR A 156 10.34 -2.06 8.26
C TYR A 156 9.56 -1.25 7.22
N TRP A 157 8.86 -0.19 7.59
CA TRP A 157 8.12 0.69 6.68
C TRP A 157 8.78 2.08 6.69
N ILE A 158 9.99 2.14 6.15
CA ILE A 158 10.92 3.26 6.29
C ILE A 158 10.80 4.22 5.10
N ALA A 159 10.65 5.50 5.41
CA ALA A 159 10.65 6.56 4.41
C ALA A 159 12.08 6.99 4.01
N GLN A 160 12.20 7.65 2.85
CA GLN A 160 13.43 8.28 2.40
C GLN A 160 13.23 9.80 2.33
N ALA A 161 14.17 10.55 2.90
CA ALA A 161 14.23 12.01 2.97
C ALA A 161 13.03 12.68 3.67
N GLN A 162 12.24 11.93 4.44
CA GLN A 162 11.10 12.43 5.21
C GLN A 162 10.80 11.53 6.42
N PRO A 163 10.06 12.02 7.43
CA PRO A 163 9.60 11.21 8.55
C PRO A 163 8.71 10.05 8.09
N ASN A 164 8.85 8.89 8.73
CA ASN A 164 8.01 7.72 8.44
C ASN A 164 6.49 8.02 8.53
N GLN A 165 6.07 8.85 9.49
CA GLN A 165 4.67 9.19 9.72
C GLN A 165 4.02 9.89 8.52
N ASP A 166 4.77 10.75 7.85
CA ASP A 166 4.30 11.51 6.69
C ASP A 166 4.12 10.57 5.49
N PHE A 167 5.08 9.66 5.32
CA PHE A 167 5.01 8.60 4.30
C PHE A 167 3.85 7.63 4.55
N TRP A 168 3.59 7.22 5.79
CA TRP A 168 2.43 6.36 6.07
C TRP A 168 1.12 7.11 5.84
N GLY A 169 1.09 8.42 6.12
CA GLY A 169 -0.03 9.29 5.79
C GLY A 169 -0.28 9.30 4.28
N HIS A 170 0.78 9.41 3.47
CA HIS A 170 0.72 9.27 2.02
C HIS A 170 0.11 7.93 1.58
N GLU A 171 0.69 6.82 2.04
CA GLU A 171 0.28 5.47 1.64
C GLU A 171 -1.19 5.20 1.98
N PHE A 172 -1.64 5.59 3.18
CA PHE A 172 -3.04 5.44 3.55
C PHE A 172 -3.94 6.33 2.68
N SER A 173 -3.65 7.62 2.61
CA SER A 173 -4.55 8.60 1.99
C SER A 173 -4.69 8.38 0.48
N LYS A 174 -3.58 8.04 -0.17
CA LYS A 174 -3.54 7.84 -1.61
C LYS A 174 -4.08 6.48 -2.02
N HIS A 175 -3.80 5.43 -1.25
CA HIS A 175 -4.08 4.05 -1.65
C HIS A 175 -5.13 3.36 -0.79
N ALA A 176 -5.03 3.41 0.55
CA ALA A 176 -5.99 2.72 1.43
C ALA A 176 -7.43 3.20 1.23
N THR A 177 -7.62 4.51 1.04
CA THR A 177 -8.94 5.13 0.82
C THR A 177 -9.64 4.65 -0.45
N CYS A 178 -8.93 3.96 -1.34
CA CYS A 178 -9.42 3.45 -2.62
C CYS A 178 -9.80 1.96 -2.61
N PHE A 179 -9.65 1.26 -1.48
CA PHE A 179 -10.25 -0.05 -1.27
C PHE A 179 -11.65 0.13 -0.69
N SER A 180 -12.64 -0.61 -1.21
CA SER A 180 -13.98 -0.60 -0.61
C SER A 180 -14.00 -1.22 0.78
N THR A 181 -13.19 -2.25 0.98
CA THR A 181 -13.18 -3.03 2.22
C THR A 181 -12.64 -2.28 3.44
N PHE A 182 -12.00 -1.12 3.26
CA PHE A 182 -11.55 -0.23 4.34
C PHE A 182 -12.44 1.02 4.48
N ASP A 183 -13.62 1.04 3.85
CA ASP A 183 -14.57 2.12 4.09
C ASP A 183 -15.17 2.01 5.50
N THR A 184 -15.48 3.15 6.11
CA THR A 184 -15.86 3.17 7.53
C THR A 184 -17.20 2.49 7.81
N GLU A 185 -18.05 2.47 6.80
CA GLU A 185 -19.34 1.81 6.74
C GLU A 185 -19.19 0.28 6.94
N CYS A 186 -18.09 -0.30 6.48
CA CYS A 186 -17.79 -1.72 6.65
C CYS A 186 -17.53 -2.14 8.11
N TYR A 187 -17.19 -1.19 8.97
CA TYR A 187 -17.00 -1.40 10.42
C TYR A 187 -18.32 -1.30 11.20
N GLY A 188 -19.38 -0.84 10.54
CA GLY A 188 -20.73 -0.77 11.07
C GLY A 188 -20.94 0.27 12.17
N PRO A 189 -22.04 0.18 12.94
CA PRO A 189 -22.44 1.24 13.87
C PRO A 189 -21.53 1.35 15.11
N SER A 190 -20.60 0.41 15.29
CA SER A 190 -19.64 0.40 16.39
C SER A 190 -18.25 0.90 15.99
N TYR A 191 -18.09 1.36 14.75
CA TYR A 191 -16.85 1.93 14.23
C TYR A 191 -16.22 2.90 15.23
N GLN A 192 -14.95 2.67 15.54
CA GLN A 192 -14.13 3.61 16.29
C GLN A 192 -13.28 4.44 15.31
N PRO A 193 -13.20 5.77 15.46
CA PRO A 193 -12.38 6.60 14.58
C PRO A 193 -10.96 6.03 14.41
N HIS A 194 -10.55 5.82 13.15
CA HIS A 194 -9.26 5.27 12.71
C HIS A 194 -9.07 3.76 12.88
N GLU A 195 -10.14 2.99 13.11
CA GLU A 195 -10.07 1.52 13.15
C GLU A 195 -9.58 0.93 11.80
N GLU A 196 -10.02 1.51 10.70
CA GLU A 196 -9.63 1.19 9.32
C GLU A 196 -8.15 1.50 9.04
N VAL A 197 -7.58 2.51 9.71
CA VAL A 197 -6.14 2.82 9.63
C VAL A 197 -5.31 1.68 10.21
N VAL A 198 -5.72 1.16 11.38
CA VAL A 198 -5.04 0.04 12.04
C VAL A 198 -5.13 -1.22 11.18
N ASP A 199 -6.31 -1.50 10.61
CA ASP A 199 -6.55 -2.66 9.76
C ASP A 199 -5.76 -2.58 8.43
N PHE A 200 -5.70 -1.41 7.80
CA PHE A 200 -4.91 -1.22 6.58
C PHE A 200 -3.43 -1.53 6.84
N PHE A 201 -2.85 -0.94 7.89
CA PHE A 201 -1.44 -1.18 8.21
C PHE A 201 -1.17 -2.65 8.55
N THR A 202 -2.03 -3.28 9.34
CA THR A 202 -1.91 -4.71 9.66
C THR A 202 -2.01 -5.58 8.41
N THR A 203 -2.88 -5.21 7.47
CA THR A 203 -3.05 -5.92 6.20
C THR A 203 -1.81 -5.79 5.30
N ALA A 204 -1.31 -4.57 5.09
CA ALA A 204 -0.11 -4.32 4.29
C ALA A 204 1.10 -5.09 4.84
N ILE A 205 1.26 -5.14 6.17
CA ILE A 205 2.30 -5.91 6.85
C ILE A 205 2.14 -7.41 6.62
N THR A 206 0.91 -7.92 6.66
CA THR A 206 0.63 -9.35 6.43
C THR A 206 1.05 -9.78 5.02
N PHE A 207 0.80 -8.96 3.99
CA PHE A 207 1.32 -9.20 2.64
C PHE A 207 2.85 -9.13 2.60
N PHE A 208 3.44 -8.09 3.19
CA PHE A 208 4.89 -7.90 3.22
C PHE A 208 5.65 -9.08 3.83
N GLN A 209 5.18 -9.59 4.98
CA GLN A 209 5.88 -10.66 5.70
C GLN A 209 5.94 -11.98 4.91
N ARG A 210 5.06 -12.17 3.93
CA ARG A 210 5.05 -13.35 3.04
C ARG A 210 5.97 -13.20 1.83
N LEU A 211 6.60 -12.03 1.68
CA LEU A 211 7.41 -11.64 0.53
C LEU A 211 8.86 -11.34 0.98
N PRO A 212 9.64 -12.33 1.45
CA PRO A 212 11.02 -12.12 1.91
C PRO A 212 12.00 -11.95 0.73
N THR A 213 11.82 -10.88 -0.07
CA THR A 213 12.55 -10.57 -1.30
C THR A 213 14.06 -10.69 -1.15
N PHE A 214 14.63 -10.20 -0.04
CA PHE A 214 16.07 -10.35 0.21
C PHE A 214 16.49 -11.82 0.25
N ALA A 215 15.75 -12.65 0.98
CA ALA A 215 16.07 -14.06 1.18
C ALA A 215 15.96 -14.86 -0.13
N TRP A 216 14.92 -14.59 -0.92
CA TRP A 216 14.73 -15.18 -2.25
C TRP A 216 15.90 -14.85 -3.19
N LEU A 217 16.19 -13.56 -3.38
CA LEU A 217 17.32 -13.13 -4.20
C LEU A 217 18.64 -13.72 -3.70
N ALA A 218 18.86 -13.72 -2.39
CA ALA A 218 20.06 -14.26 -1.76
C ALA A 218 20.24 -15.77 -1.97
N ALA A 219 19.15 -16.54 -1.99
CA ALA A 219 19.16 -17.98 -2.28
C ALA A 219 19.60 -18.26 -3.72
N ASP A 220 19.22 -17.38 -4.65
CA ASP A 220 19.59 -17.45 -6.07
C ASP A 220 20.91 -16.73 -6.41
N GLY A 221 21.70 -16.39 -5.39
CA GLY A 221 23.00 -15.75 -5.56
C GLY A 221 22.94 -14.31 -6.06
N ILE A 222 21.84 -13.60 -5.81
CA ILE A 222 21.66 -12.17 -6.07
C ILE A 222 21.73 -11.44 -4.73
N ARG A 223 22.85 -10.77 -4.47
CA ARG A 223 23.11 -10.04 -3.22
C ARG A 223 23.52 -8.60 -3.47
N PRO A 224 23.27 -7.69 -2.50
CA PRO A 224 23.78 -6.34 -2.56
C PRO A 224 25.31 -6.33 -2.71
N SER A 225 25.81 -5.58 -3.70
CA SER A 225 27.22 -5.49 -4.03
C SER A 225 27.55 -4.16 -4.69
N ASN A 226 28.72 -3.62 -4.35
CA ASN A 226 29.26 -2.43 -5.01
C ASN A 226 30.22 -2.77 -6.17
N THR A 227 30.41 -4.06 -6.46
CA THR A 227 31.38 -4.55 -7.47
C THR A 227 30.77 -5.47 -8.51
N THR A 228 29.53 -5.92 -8.33
CA THR A 228 28.84 -6.82 -9.26
C THR A 228 27.46 -6.28 -9.61
N SER A 229 27.07 -6.47 -10.86
CA SER A 229 25.75 -6.18 -11.38
C SER A 229 25.07 -7.45 -11.90
N TYR A 230 23.81 -7.32 -12.27
CA TYR A 230 22.94 -8.42 -12.70
C TYR A 230 22.24 -8.06 -14.00
N THR A 231 21.72 -9.08 -14.68
CA THR A 231 20.72 -8.88 -15.73
C THR A 231 19.34 -8.74 -15.10
N LEU A 232 18.49 -7.89 -15.71
CA LEU A 232 17.09 -7.78 -15.32
C LEU A 232 16.39 -9.15 -15.36
N SER A 233 16.66 -9.96 -16.40
CA SER A 233 16.05 -11.28 -16.56
C SER A 233 16.39 -12.23 -15.42
N LYS A 234 17.60 -12.18 -14.86
CA LYS A 234 17.99 -13.00 -13.70
C LYS A 234 17.20 -12.61 -12.46
N ILE A 235 17.04 -11.30 -12.20
CA ILE A 235 16.24 -10.79 -11.07
C ILE A 235 14.77 -11.21 -11.23
N GLN A 236 14.18 -10.97 -12.40
CA GLN A 236 12.78 -11.33 -12.65
C GLN A 236 12.55 -12.85 -12.56
N ALA A 237 13.45 -13.67 -13.10
CA ALA A 237 13.33 -15.13 -13.02
C ALA A 237 13.37 -15.64 -11.58
N SER A 238 14.29 -15.14 -10.76
CA SER A 238 14.39 -15.47 -9.33
C SER A 238 13.08 -15.14 -8.60
N LEU A 239 12.62 -13.90 -8.71
CA LEU A 239 11.42 -13.46 -8.00
C LEU A 239 10.15 -14.16 -8.50
N THR A 240 10.03 -14.41 -9.81
CA THR A 240 8.90 -15.14 -10.39
C THR A 240 8.83 -16.57 -9.86
N ALA A 241 9.97 -17.25 -9.77
CA ALA A 241 10.05 -18.63 -9.28
C ALA A 241 9.59 -18.76 -7.82
N HIS A 242 9.86 -17.74 -6.99
CA HIS A 242 9.45 -17.72 -5.59
C HIS A 242 8.02 -17.23 -5.37
N HIS A 243 7.58 -16.20 -6.11
CA HIS A 243 6.27 -15.58 -5.95
C HIS A 243 5.14 -16.36 -6.63
N GLY A 244 5.42 -16.98 -7.79
CA GLY A 244 4.42 -17.65 -8.63
C GLY A 244 3.79 -16.79 -9.73
N GLY A 245 4.10 -15.49 -9.75
CA GLY A 245 3.74 -14.55 -10.82
C GLY A 245 4.86 -13.54 -11.05
N LEU A 246 5.01 -13.04 -12.27
CA LEU A 246 6.06 -12.08 -12.66
C LEU A 246 5.86 -10.73 -11.96
N PRO A 247 6.75 -10.30 -11.05
CA PRO A 247 6.62 -8.99 -10.44
C PRO A 247 7.14 -7.87 -11.36
N PHE A 248 6.72 -6.64 -11.07
CA PHE A 248 7.42 -5.46 -11.58
C PHE A 248 8.77 -5.32 -10.88
N VAL A 249 9.81 -5.00 -11.65
CA VAL A 249 11.16 -4.71 -11.14
C VAL A 249 11.52 -3.27 -11.51
N GLY A 250 11.65 -2.42 -10.48
CA GLY A 250 11.89 -1.00 -10.60
C GLY A 250 13.33 -0.62 -10.30
N CYS A 251 13.88 0.28 -11.12
CA CYS A 251 15.18 0.86 -10.97
C CYS A 251 15.15 2.39 -10.95
N THR A 252 16.18 2.97 -10.33
CA THR A 252 16.46 4.41 -10.23
C THR A 252 17.89 4.71 -10.68
N GLY A 253 18.39 5.92 -10.38
CA GLY A 253 19.75 6.35 -10.69
C GLY A 253 19.93 6.81 -12.15
N PRO A 254 21.14 6.74 -12.71
CA PRO A 254 21.37 7.13 -14.09
C PRO A 254 20.76 6.12 -15.07
N ARG A 255 20.34 6.62 -16.24
CA ARG A 255 19.98 5.77 -17.38
C ARG A 255 21.22 5.08 -17.94
N TYR A 256 21.10 3.84 -18.41
CA TYR A 256 22.26 3.05 -18.86
C TYR A 256 23.05 3.73 -19.97
N ASN A 257 22.38 4.27 -20.99
CA ASN A 257 23.02 5.02 -22.08
C ASN A 257 23.78 6.29 -21.64
N ALA A 258 23.51 6.81 -20.45
CA ALA A 258 24.21 7.94 -19.85
C ALA A 258 25.42 7.52 -18.99
N THR A 259 25.60 6.22 -18.74
CA THR A 259 26.75 5.68 -18.01
C THR A 259 27.95 5.46 -18.95
N ALA A 260 29.16 5.36 -18.37
CA ALA A 260 30.34 4.98 -19.14
C ALA A 260 30.21 3.60 -19.81
N ALA A 261 29.58 2.63 -19.11
CA ALA A 261 29.38 1.28 -19.61
C ALA A 261 28.36 1.22 -20.76
N GLY A 262 27.31 2.05 -20.72
CA GLY A 262 26.28 2.09 -21.75
C GLY A 262 26.50 3.13 -22.83
N LYS A 263 27.66 3.78 -22.90
CA LYS A 263 27.94 4.82 -23.90
C LYS A 263 27.74 4.27 -25.33
N GLY A 264 26.79 4.86 -26.06
CA GLY A 264 26.42 4.43 -27.42
C GLY A 264 25.32 3.37 -27.48
N SER A 265 24.83 2.88 -26.34
CA SER A 265 23.65 2.03 -26.26
C SER A 265 22.36 2.81 -26.50
N LEU A 266 21.36 2.16 -27.08
CA LEU A 266 19.98 2.67 -27.16
C LEU A 266 19.17 2.38 -25.89
N ASP A 267 19.72 1.61 -24.95
CA ASP A 267 19.06 1.27 -23.69
C ASP A 267 19.04 2.47 -22.73
N ASN A 268 17.85 3.04 -22.56
CA ASN A 268 17.59 4.21 -21.73
C ASN A 268 16.99 3.86 -20.36
N GLY A 269 16.99 2.58 -19.97
CA GLY A 269 16.47 2.13 -18.68
C GLY A 269 17.36 2.54 -17.50
N PHE A 270 16.77 2.58 -16.31
CA PHE A 270 17.46 2.91 -15.07
C PHE A 270 18.35 1.77 -14.57
N THR A 271 19.41 2.09 -13.83
CA THR A 271 20.48 1.14 -13.55
C THR A 271 20.52 0.63 -12.10
N GLN A 272 19.79 1.24 -11.17
CA GLN A 272 19.90 0.88 -9.75
C GLN A 272 18.61 0.22 -9.26
N PHE A 273 18.64 -1.07 -8.97
CA PHE A 273 17.49 -1.82 -8.49
C PHE A 273 17.02 -1.30 -7.13
N SER A 274 15.77 -0.83 -7.08
CA SER A 274 15.23 -0.11 -5.92
C SER A 274 13.81 -0.50 -5.54
N GLU A 275 13.04 -1.14 -6.42
CA GLU A 275 11.63 -1.46 -6.15
C GLU A 275 11.20 -2.81 -6.72
N VAL A 276 10.29 -3.48 -6.00
CA VAL A 276 9.57 -4.66 -6.49
C VAL A 276 8.09 -4.52 -6.17
N TRP A 277 7.22 -4.78 -7.15
CA TRP A 277 5.77 -4.82 -6.95
C TRP A 277 5.24 -6.22 -7.27
N TYR A 278 4.62 -6.84 -6.28
CA TYR A 278 4.03 -8.17 -6.38
C TYR A 278 2.51 -8.04 -6.54
N TYR A 279 1.96 -8.69 -7.56
CA TYR A 279 0.57 -8.53 -7.95
C TYR A 279 -0.27 -9.72 -7.50
N TYR A 280 -1.48 -9.43 -7.03
CA TYR A 280 -2.45 -10.41 -6.56
C TYR A 280 -3.86 -10.11 -7.07
N HIS A 281 -4.62 -11.15 -7.30
CA HIS A 281 -6.07 -11.10 -7.03
C HIS A 281 -6.32 -11.65 -5.63
N VAL A 282 -7.36 -11.20 -4.93
CA VAL A 282 -7.65 -11.59 -3.55
C VAL A 282 -9.01 -12.27 -3.46
N ALA A 283 -9.11 -13.33 -2.66
CA ALA A 283 -10.38 -13.99 -2.39
C ALA A 283 -11.10 -13.30 -1.22
N GLY A 284 -12.23 -12.66 -1.52
CA GLY A 284 -12.95 -11.83 -0.57
C GLY A 284 -12.21 -10.51 -0.30
N ARG A 285 -12.05 -10.17 0.97
CA ARG A 285 -11.43 -8.90 1.40
C ARG A 285 -9.89 -9.01 1.59
N PRO A 286 -9.09 -7.99 1.21
CA PRO A 286 -7.63 -8.00 1.35
C PRO A 286 -7.13 -8.29 2.77
N GLN A 287 -7.88 -7.91 3.80
CA GLN A 287 -7.55 -8.14 5.22
C GLN A 287 -7.34 -9.62 5.57
N ARG A 288 -7.82 -10.54 4.74
CA ARG A 288 -7.56 -11.99 4.90
C ARG A 288 -6.19 -12.42 4.42
N ALA A 289 -5.52 -11.60 3.62
CA ALA A 289 -4.33 -11.94 2.85
C ALA A 289 -4.49 -13.24 2.03
N ASP A 290 -5.69 -13.54 1.55
CA ASP A 290 -5.93 -14.71 0.68
C ASP A 290 -5.68 -14.33 -0.79
N GLY A 291 -4.41 -14.06 -1.10
CA GLY A 291 -3.95 -13.59 -2.40
C GLY A 291 -3.51 -14.72 -3.34
N VAL A 292 -3.98 -14.67 -4.58
CA VAL A 292 -3.53 -15.48 -5.71
C VAL A 292 -2.53 -14.65 -6.53
N PRO A 293 -1.25 -15.04 -6.58
CA PRO A 293 -0.25 -14.38 -7.41
C PRO A 293 -0.67 -14.26 -8.86
N VAL A 294 -0.46 -13.10 -9.47
CA VAL A 294 -0.63 -12.88 -10.91
C VAL A 294 0.59 -12.16 -11.50
N ASP A 295 0.72 -12.21 -12.82
CA ASP A 295 1.74 -11.46 -13.52
C ASP A 295 1.43 -9.96 -13.51
N THR A 296 2.48 -9.15 -13.43
CA THR A 296 2.42 -7.73 -13.82
C THR A 296 1.96 -7.61 -15.28
N GLY A 297 1.30 -6.49 -15.60
CA GLY A 297 0.78 -6.21 -16.94
C GLY A 297 1.85 -5.88 -17.99
N SER A 298 1.56 -4.88 -18.83
CA SER A 298 2.48 -4.44 -19.89
C SER A 298 3.67 -3.65 -19.35
N TYR A 299 3.49 -2.93 -18.24
CA TYR A 299 4.54 -2.16 -17.58
C TYR A 299 5.30 -3.03 -16.58
N ARG A 300 6.30 -3.77 -17.08
CA ARG A 300 7.02 -4.81 -16.30
C ARG A 300 8.26 -4.31 -15.58
N THR A 301 8.81 -3.18 -16.03
CA THR A 301 10.07 -2.62 -15.54
C THR A 301 10.30 -1.23 -16.12
N ASN A 302 11.10 -0.43 -15.43
CA ASN A 302 11.79 0.75 -15.98
C ASN A 302 13.33 0.58 -15.98
N CYS A 303 13.83 -0.60 -15.62
CA CYS A 303 15.25 -0.92 -15.58
C CYS A 303 15.86 -1.08 -16.96
N ALA A 304 17.17 -0.89 -17.03
CA ALA A 304 17.98 -1.27 -18.18
C ALA A 304 17.93 -2.78 -18.43
N LYS A 305 17.97 -3.16 -19.71
CA LYS A 305 17.87 -4.54 -20.20
C LYS A 305 19.20 -5.08 -20.70
N ALA A 306 20.19 -4.21 -20.93
CA ALA A 306 21.54 -4.59 -21.30
C ALA A 306 22.16 -5.52 -20.25
N GLU A 307 23.06 -6.39 -20.71
CA GLU A 307 23.72 -7.35 -19.84
C GLU A 307 24.55 -6.65 -18.76
N GLY A 308 24.38 -7.06 -17.51
CA GLY A 308 25.08 -6.46 -16.36
C GLY A 308 24.74 -4.98 -16.11
N ALA A 309 23.61 -4.48 -16.61
CA ALA A 309 23.23 -3.07 -16.44
C ALA A 309 22.56 -2.75 -15.08
N VAL A 310 22.05 -3.77 -14.38
CA VAL A 310 21.25 -3.58 -13.16
C VAL A 310 22.11 -3.80 -11.91
N TRP A 311 22.30 -2.75 -11.14
CA TRP A 311 23.07 -2.73 -9.89
C TRP A 311 22.15 -2.91 -8.69
N TYR A 312 22.47 -3.88 -7.84
CA TYR A 312 21.84 -4.05 -6.55
C TYR A 312 22.84 -3.62 -5.48
N TYR A 313 22.80 -2.34 -5.09
CA TYR A 313 23.87 -1.75 -4.27
C TYR A 313 23.79 -2.12 -2.79
N GLN A 314 24.95 -2.17 -2.13
CA GLN A 314 25.01 -2.21 -0.67
C GLN A 314 24.48 -0.90 -0.10
N ARG A 315 23.93 -0.98 1.12
CA ARG A 315 23.50 0.23 1.83
C ARG A 315 24.69 1.07 2.25
N ALA A 316 24.46 2.38 2.38
CA ALA A 316 25.47 3.33 2.82
C ALA A 316 25.91 3.02 4.25
N ARG A 317 27.16 3.37 4.55
CA ARG A 317 27.74 3.14 5.87
C ARG A 317 26.96 3.93 6.93
N GLY A 318 26.44 3.23 7.92
CA GLY A 318 25.68 3.83 9.01
C GLY A 318 24.16 3.90 8.78
N SER A 319 23.67 3.55 7.59
CA SER A 319 22.24 3.57 7.26
C SER A 319 21.49 2.29 7.66
N GLU A 320 22.14 1.36 8.37
CA GLU A 320 21.56 0.06 8.72
C GLU A 320 21.57 -0.23 10.21
N THR A 321 20.53 -0.92 10.67
CA THR A 321 20.44 -1.48 12.02
C THR A 321 20.28 -3.00 11.97
N CYS A 322 20.85 -3.70 12.96
CA CYS A 322 20.66 -5.14 13.10
C CYS A 322 19.21 -5.42 13.51
N VAL A 323 18.61 -6.40 12.85
CA VAL A 323 17.32 -6.96 13.28
C VAL A 323 17.58 -7.80 14.54
N ARG A 324 17.37 -7.22 15.72
CA ARG A 324 17.12 -8.00 16.94
C ARG A 324 15.67 -8.46 16.97
#